data_AF-A0A2D9RT07-F1
#
_entry.id   AF-A0A2D9RT07-F1
#
_cell.length_a   1.000
_cell.length_b   1.000
_cell.length_c   1.000
_cell.angle_alpha   90.00
_cell.angle_beta   90.00
_cell.angle_gamma   90.00
#
_symmetry.space_group_name_H-M   'P 1'
#
loop_
_entity.id
_entity.type
_entity.pdbx_description
1 polymer ?
#
loop_
_entity_poly.entity_id
_entity_poly.type
_entity_poly.pdbx_seq_one_letter_code
_entity_poly.pdbx_strand_id
1 'polypeptide(L)'
;MKKTNLLFIKYLIIFSTFGYSQNINDIFPDFDKSGMHSDILYSPSSISNINDLKNKTHDLYSFYQVYKSIAFSDFQQRLGNLDIIKDVAMTQLLSTNIPLALIYSEYETFNDVAKNNQLIYKNSDNKFQRIQSNLDIFEHHQIFSAAALKPIQRGSEVTFNLATTLFFNTSNKTVNLLEIDFGDGVGYRTIQLDEDYNVVYETEGLKQISFKITLNNGDINEVVSSLKVIYSNEELNEKFNQDIVGFTSGTTDPPYIQPYNEYPFKGWGEMEIFYSADNILD
;
A
#
# COMPACT_ATOMS: atom_id res chain seq x y z
N MET A 1 -14.28 29.96 61.39
CA MET A 1 -14.16 28.51 61.69
C MET A 1 -15.11 27.78 60.75
N LYS A 2 -14.78 26.83 59.88
CA LYS A 2 -13.57 26.06 59.54
C LYS A 2 -13.64 25.69 58.04
N LYS A 3 -12.47 25.79 57.40
CA LYS A 3 -11.87 25.08 56.23
C LYS A 3 -12.75 24.14 55.37
N THR A 4 -12.85 24.38 54.06
CA THR A 4 -11.99 23.86 52.95
C THR A 4 -12.27 22.39 52.61
N ASN A 5 -12.77 22.11 51.39
CA ASN A 5 -12.01 21.31 50.42
C ASN A 5 -12.61 21.31 49.01
N LEU A 6 -11.67 21.51 48.10
CA LEU A 6 -11.68 21.51 46.64
C LEU A 6 -11.65 20.06 46.12
N LEU A 7 -12.39 19.72 45.07
CA LEU A 7 -12.20 18.56 44.16
C LEU A 7 -13.25 18.72 43.04
N PHE A 8 -12.98 19.32 41.87
CA PHE A 8 -12.05 18.93 40.80
C PHE A 8 -12.13 17.43 40.44
N ILE A 9 -13.21 17.05 39.77
CA ILE A 9 -13.30 15.81 38.96
C ILE A 9 -13.49 16.29 37.51
N LYS A 10 -12.40 16.76 36.88
CA LYS A 10 -11.62 16.03 35.86
C LYS A 10 -12.49 15.20 34.92
N TYR A 11 -12.67 15.75 33.71
CA TYR A 11 -12.90 15.01 32.47
C TYR A 11 -12.04 13.75 32.45
N LEU A 12 -12.66 12.60 32.71
CA LEU A 12 -12.08 11.31 32.35
C LEU A 12 -12.44 11.09 30.88
N ILE A 13 -11.58 11.60 29.99
CA ILE A 13 -11.49 11.08 28.63
C ILE A 13 -10.99 9.65 28.82
N ILE A 14 -11.94 8.72 28.89
CA ILE A 14 -11.63 7.31 28.70
C ILE A 14 -11.23 7.20 27.23
N PHE A 15 -9.93 7.33 26.98
CA PHE A 15 -9.32 6.67 25.84
C PHE A 15 -9.60 5.19 26.05
N SER A 16 -10.73 4.72 25.52
CA SER A 16 -10.88 3.31 25.24
C SER A 16 -9.69 2.99 24.34
N THR A 17 -8.75 2.21 24.88
CA THR A 17 -7.81 1.48 24.06
C THR A 17 -8.66 0.67 23.10
N PHE A 18 -8.89 1.21 21.91
CA PHE A 18 -9.38 0.43 20.80
C PHE A 18 -8.35 -0.69 20.68
N GLY A 19 -8.72 -1.90 21.10
CA GLY A 19 -8.06 -3.06 20.55
C GLY A 19 -8.13 -2.87 19.06
N TYR A 20 -6.98 -2.69 18.42
CA TYR A 20 -6.89 -2.68 16.98
C TYR A 20 -7.31 -4.08 16.55
N SER A 21 -8.62 -4.27 16.38
CA SER A 21 -9.11 -5.40 15.63
C SER A 21 -8.41 -5.31 14.28
N GLN A 22 -7.73 -6.39 13.92
CA GLN A 22 -7.12 -6.52 12.61
C GLN A 22 -8.04 -7.29 11.65
N ASN A 23 -9.25 -7.61 12.11
CA ASN A 23 -10.16 -8.45 11.36
C ASN A 23 -11.62 -8.05 11.53
N ILE A 24 -12.34 -7.96 10.42
CA ILE A 24 -13.77 -7.64 10.42
C ILE A 24 -14.61 -8.55 11.32
N ASN A 25 -14.21 -9.82 11.52
CA ASN A 25 -14.92 -10.76 12.39
C ASN A 25 -14.92 -10.33 13.87
N ASP A 26 -13.97 -9.50 14.34
CA ASP A 26 -14.03 -9.01 15.73
C ASP A 26 -15.09 -7.90 15.87
N ILE A 27 -15.33 -7.14 14.80
CA ILE A 27 -16.29 -6.04 14.75
C ILE A 27 -17.72 -6.54 14.41
N PHE A 28 -17.80 -7.48 13.47
CA PHE A 28 -19.01 -8.08 12.92
C PHE A 28 -19.00 -9.62 13.08
N PRO A 29 -18.90 -10.15 14.31
CA PRO A 29 -18.93 -11.59 14.53
C PRO A 29 -20.30 -12.16 14.16
N ASP A 30 -20.30 -13.30 13.45
CA ASP A 30 -21.50 -14.00 12.98
C ASP A 30 -22.50 -13.09 12.24
N PHE A 31 -21.99 -12.10 11.52
CA PHE A 31 -22.81 -11.12 10.82
C PHE A 31 -23.65 -11.76 9.72
N ASP A 32 -24.92 -11.35 9.62
CA ASP A 32 -25.83 -11.82 8.59
C ASP A 32 -25.52 -11.18 7.23
N LYS A 33 -24.77 -11.94 6.42
CA LYS A 33 -24.33 -11.58 5.07
C LYS A 33 -25.38 -11.83 3.98
N SER A 34 -26.63 -12.14 4.33
CA SER A 34 -27.68 -12.43 3.34
C SER A 34 -27.87 -11.25 2.37
N GLY A 35 -27.66 -11.47 1.07
CA GLY A 35 -27.73 -10.44 0.04
C GLY A 35 -26.40 -9.77 -0.32
N MET A 36 -25.28 -10.12 0.33
CA MET A 36 -23.95 -9.78 -0.17
C MET A 36 -23.57 -10.67 -1.36
N HIS A 37 -22.84 -10.12 -2.33
CA HIS A 37 -22.29 -10.85 -3.47
C HIS A 37 -20.82 -11.25 -3.26
N SER A 38 -20.12 -10.57 -2.37
CA SER A 38 -18.77 -10.88 -1.91
C SER A 38 -18.75 -11.25 -0.42
N ASP A 39 -17.60 -11.70 0.06
CA ASP A 39 -17.34 -11.93 1.49
C ASP A 39 -16.56 -10.77 2.14
N ILE A 40 -16.62 -9.57 1.55
CA ILE A 40 -15.86 -8.41 1.99
C ILE A 40 -16.81 -7.24 2.25
N LEU A 41 -16.91 -6.81 3.51
CA LEU A 41 -17.73 -5.66 3.91
C LEU A 41 -16.84 -4.51 4.33
N TYR A 42 -16.65 -3.56 3.42
CA TYR A 42 -15.83 -2.39 3.66
C TYR A 42 -16.64 -1.29 4.34
N SER A 43 -16.09 -0.71 5.41
CA SER A 43 -16.65 0.46 6.07
C SER A 43 -15.72 1.66 5.84
N PRO A 44 -16.11 2.62 4.97
CA PRO A 44 -15.26 3.78 4.71
C PRO A 44 -15.08 4.62 5.97
N SER A 45 -13.83 4.97 6.26
CA SER A 45 -13.49 5.88 7.35
C SER A 45 -13.33 7.30 6.82
N SER A 46 -13.53 8.31 7.67
CA SER A 46 -13.33 9.72 7.28
C SER A 46 -11.86 10.08 6.99
N ILE A 47 -10.91 9.21 7.35
CA ILE A 47 -9.46 9.47 7.26
C ILE A 47 -8.84 8.75 6.06
N SER A 48 -9.38 7.58 5.69
CA SER A 48 -8.96 6.81 4.52
C SER A 48 -10.18 6.14 3.90
N ASN A 49 -10.35 6.39 2.60
CA ASN A 49 -11.42 5.83 1.80
C ASN A 49 -10.88 5.24 0.49
N ILE A 50 -10.89 3.91 0.36
CA ILE A 50 -10.41 3.24 -0.86
C ILE A 50 -11.29 3.55 -2.08
N ASN A 51 -12.55 3.98 -1.87
CA ASN A 51 -13.43 4.40 -2.95
C ASN A 51 -12.85 5.64 -3.67
N ASP A 52 -12.14 6.49 -2.95
CA ASP A 52 -11.49 7.70 -3.49
C ASP A 52 -10.19 7.37 -4.24
N LEU A 53 -9.70 6.12 -4.15
CA LEU A 53 -8.47 5.66 -4.81
C LEU A 53 -8.73 5.01 -6.17
N LYS A 54 -9.96 4.58 -6.44
CA LYS A 54 -10.32 3.81 -7.65
C LYS A 54 -9.88 4.46 -8.97
N ASN A 55 -9.89 5.79 -9.05
CA ASN A 55 -9.57 6.55 -10.26
C ASN A 55 -8.29 7.38 -10.12
N LYS A 56 -7.44 7.09 -9.13
CA LYS A 56 -6.21 7.85 -8.89
C LYS A 56 -5.01 7.06 -9.39
N THR A 57 -3.93 7.79 -9.72
CA THR A 57 -2.63 7.17 -9.88
C THR A 57 -2.20 6.58 -8.54
N HIS A 58 -1.88 5.29 -8.55
CA HIS A 58 -1.40 4.58 -7.40
C HIS A 58 0.10 4.77 -7.21
N ASP A 59 0.50 4.66 -5.96
CA ASP A 59 1.87 4.46 -5.52
C ASP A 59 1.89 3.33 -4.48
N LEU A 60 3.08 3.02 -3.98
CA LEU A 60 3.30 2.04 -2.92
C LEU A 60 2.33 2.20 -1.73
N TYR A 61 2.11 3.44 -1.28
CA TYR A 61 1.32 3.72 -0.07
C TYR A 61 -0.18 3.57 -0.33
N SER A 62 -0.66 4.00 -1.48
CA SER A 62 -2.05 3.80 -1.89
C SER A 62 -2.37 2.32 -2.05
N PHE A 63 -1.45 1.52 -2.59
CA PHE A 63 -1.60 0.07 -2.67
C PHE A 63 -1.67 -0.55 -1.28
N TYR A 64 -0.80 -0.14 -0.34
CA TYR A 64 -0.89 -0.60 1.05
C TYR A 64 -2.21 -0.24 1.73
N GLN A 65 -2.77 0.94 1.44
CA GLN A 65 -4.09 1.34 1.96
C GLN A 65 -5.22 0.46 1.41
N VAL A 66 -5.20 0.19 0.10
CA VAL A 66 -6.17 -0.73 -0.53
C VAL A 66 -6.03 -2.12 0.06
N TYR A 67 -4.82 -2.68 0.02
CA TYR A 67 -4.54 -4.02 0.53
C TYR A 67 -4.98 -4.18 1.98
N LYS A 68 -4.57 -3.26 2.86
CA LYS A 68 -4.92 -3.31 4.29
C LYS A 68 -6.43 -3.19 4.51
N SER A 69 -7.10 -2.29 3.79
CA SER A 69 -8.55 -2.10 3.92
C SER A 69 -9.32 -3.34 3.49
N ILE A 70 -8.95 -3.95 2.37
CA ILE A 70 -9.58 -5.18 1.88
C ILE A 70 -9.27 -6.35 2.81
N ALA A 71 -8.01 -6.53 3.23
CA ALA A 71 -7.60 -7.60 4.13
C ALA A 71 -8.32 -7.52 5.48
N PHE A 72 -8.47 -6.30 6.02
CA PHE A 72 -9.25 -6.07 7.22
C PHE A 72 -10.72 -6.44 7.04
N SER A 73 -11.30 -6.09 5.89
CA SER A 73 -12.73 -6.19 5.59
C SER A 73 -13.18 -7.58 5.10
N ASP A 74 -12.25 -8.51 4.89
CA ASP A 74 -12.52 -9.85 4.35
C ASP A 74 -12.90 -10.84 5.46
N PHE A 75 -14.15 -11.29 5.47
CA PHE A 75 -14.64 -12.27 6.43
C PHE A 75 -13.90 -13.61 6.32
N GLN A 76 -13.40 -13.96 5.13
CA GLN A 76 -12.68 -15.22 4.88
C GLN A 76 -11.18 -15.15 5.19
N GLN A 77 -10.62 -13.97 5.45
CA GLN A 77 -9.19 -13.77 5.73
C GLN A 77 -8.26 -14.32 4.63
N ARG A 78 -8.61 -14.14 3.35
CA ARG A 78 -7.84 -14.69 2.22
C ARG A 78 -6.51 -13.98 1.99
N LEU A 79 -6.39 -12.74 2.45
CA LEU A 79 -5.18 -11.93 2.31
C LEU A 79 -4.27 -12.09 3.53
N GLY A 80 -2.98 -12.27 3.28
CA GLY A 80 -1.96 -12.39 4.32
C GLY A 80 -1.60 -11.04 4.97
N ASN A 81 -0.65 -11.06 5.91
CA ASN A 81 -0.18 -9.83 6.57
C ASN A 81 0.54 -8.91 5.56
N LEU A 82 0.15 -7.63 5.54
CA LEU A 82 0.78 -6.56 4.77
C LEU A 82 2.30 -6.47 5.00
N ASP A 83 2.79 -6.82 6.18
CA ASP A 83 4.22 -6.73 6.49
C ASP A 83 5.08 -7.61 5.58
N ILE A 84 4.56 -8.74 5.08
CA ILE A 84 5.25 -9.57 4.08
C ILE A 84 5.51 -8.79 2.80
N ILE A 85 4.55 -7.97 2.35
CA ILE A 85 4.67 -7.15 1.14
C ILE A 85 5.68 -6.00 1.38
N LYS A 86 5.68 -5.43 2.59
CA LYS A 86 6.68 -4.42 2.97
C LYS A 86 8.09 -5.01 3.02
N ASP A 87 8.24 -6.23 3.53
CA ASP A 87 9.55 -6.88 3.59
C ASP A 87 10.12 -7.13 2.19
N VAL A 88 9.27 -7.50 1.22
CA VAL A 88 9.67 -7.60 -0.19
C VAL A 88 10.13 -6.24 -0.73
N ALA A 89 9.36 -5.18 -0.50
CA ALA A 89 9.73 -3.82 -0.91
C ALA A 89 11.06 -3.37 -0.29
N MET A 90 11.26 -3.64 1.00
CA MET A 90 12.47 -3.28 1.74
C MET A 90 13.70 -4.06 1.25
N THR A 91 13.55 -5.36 0.97
CA THR A 91 14.64 -6.20 0.48
C THR A 91 15.16 -5.74 -0.88
N GLN A 92 14.28 -5.20 -1.73
CA GLN A 92 14.62 -4.74 -3.07
C GLN A 92 14.95 -3.24 -3.15
N LEU A 93 14.98 -2.54 -2.01
CA LEU A 93 15.14 -1.08 -1.94
C LEU A 93 16.40 -0.58 -2.65
N LEU A 94 17.51 -1.31 -2.56
CA LEU A 94 18.79 -0.94 -3.19
C LEU A 94 19.08 -1.71 -4.50
N SER A 95 18.19 -2.60 -4.92
CA SER A 95 18.37 -3.40 -6.14
C SER A 95 17.89 -2.67 -7.41
N THR A 96 18.20 -3.17 -8.59
CA THR A 96 17.55 -2.78 -9.86
C THR A 96 16.21 -3.50 -10.08
N ASN A 97 15.87 -4.44 -9.20
CA ASN A 97 14.62 -5.17 -9.28
C ASN A 97 13.49 -4.34 -8.67
N ILE A 98 12.38 -4.28 -9.38
CA ILE A 98 11.17 -3.57 -8.97
C ILE A 98 10.04 -4.60 -8.88
N PRO A 99 9.75 -5.10 -7.67
CA PRO A 99 8.60 -5.95 -7.47
C PRO A 99 7.34 -5.18 -7.78
N LEU A 100 6.41 -5.82 -8.47
CA LEU A 100 5.08 -5.32 -8.72
C LEU A 100 4.11 -6.05 -7.80
N ALA A 101 3.06 -5.36 -7.38
CA ALA A 101 1.95 -5.98 -6.68
C ALA A 101 0.62 -5.54 -7.27
N LEU A 102 -0.36 -6.43 -7.22
CA LEU A 102 -1.65 -6.26 -7.84
C LEU A 102 -2.73 -6.88 -6.97
N ILE A 103 -3.82 -6.15 -6.76
CA ILE A 103 -5.03 -6.65 -6.11
C ILE A 103 -6.27 -6.32 -6.94
N TYR A 104 -7.07 -7.33 -7.22
CA TYR A 104 -8.44 -7.19 -7.69
C TYR A 104 -9.41 -7.74 -6.64
N SER A 105 -10.39 -6.93 -6.25
CA SER A 105 -11.35 -7.30 -5.21
C SER A 105 -12.73 -6.75 -5.55
N GLU A 106 -13.74 -7.54 -5.21
CA GLU A 106 -15.11 -7.08 -5.06
C GLU A 106 -15.42 -6.92 -3.57
N TYR A 107 -16.25 -5.96 -3.22
CA TYR A 107 -16.63 -5.68 -1.84
C TYR A 107 -17.98 -4.96 -1.77
N GLU A 108 -18.62 -5.05 -0.63
CA GLU A 108 -19.84 -4.32 -0.33
C GLU A 108 -19.57 -3.18 0.65
N THR A 109 -20.38 -2.14 0.56
CA THR A 109 -20.57 -1.15 1.63
C THR A 109 -22.04 -1.12 2.06
N PHE A 110 -22.33 -0.52 3.20
CA PHE A 110 -23.72 -0.23 3.58
C PHE A 110 -24.26 0.94 2.76
N ASN A 111 -25.41 0.73 2.11
CA ASN A 111 -26.10 1.77 1.37
C ASN A 111 -26.87 2.74 2.29
N ASP A 112 -27.45 3.79 1.71
CA ASP A 112 -28.25 4.77 2.46
C ASP A 112 -29.50 4.16 3.11
N VAL A 113 -30.07 3.09 2.55
CA VAL A 113 -31.24 2.39 3.12
C VAL A 113 -30.88 1.78 4.47
N ALA A 114 -29.71 1.14 4.58
CA ALA A 114 -29.20 0.57 5.83
C ALA A 114 -29.11 1.63 6.94
N LYS A 115 -28.58 2.81 6.59
CA LYS A 115 -28.38 3.93 7.51
C LYS A 115 -29.69 4.60 7.90
N ASN A 116 -30.54 4.94 6.92
CA ASN A 116 -31.78 5.66 7.15
C ASN A 116 -32.82 4.85 7.94
N ASN A 117 -32.79 3.51 7.82
CA ASN A 117 -33.66 2.60 8.55
C ASN A 117 -33.00 1.99 9.80
N GLN A 118 -31.78 2.42 10.16
CA GLN A 118 -31.04 1.95 11.35
C GLN A 118 -30.92 0.41 11.42
N LEU A 119 -30.66 -0.24 10.29
CA LEU A 119 -30.68 -1.70 10.18
C LEU A 119 -29.41 -2.38 10.71
N ILE A 120 -28.42 -1.59 11.12
CA ILE A 120 -27.17 -2.05 11.74
C ILE A 120 -27.08 -1.40 13.11
N TYR A 121 -26.96 -2.23 14.15
CA TYR A 121 -26.88 -1.77 15.54
C TYR A 121 -25.74 -2.44 16.28
N LYS A 122 -25.31 -1.80 17.37
CA LYS A 122 -24.27 -2.31 18.26
C LYS A 122 -24.92 -2.99 19.46
N ASN A 123 -24.54 -4.22 19.75
CA ASN A 123 -25.02 -4.93 20.93
C ASN A 123 -24.26 -4.52 22.21
N SER A 124 -24.60 -5.12 23.35
CA SER A 124 -23.98 -4.86 24.66
C SER A 124 -22.47 -5.10 24.69
N ASP A 125 -21.97 -5.97 23.82
CA ASP A 125 -20.55 -6.37 23.74
C ASP A 125 -19.78 -5.51 22.73
N ASN A 126 -20.34 -4.38 22.30
CA ASN A 126 -19.76 -3.51 21.29
C ASN A 126 -19.58 -4.16 19.90
N LYS A 127 -20.33 -5.23 19.60
CA LYS A 127 -20.31 -5.92 18.30
C LYS A 127 -21.48 -5.48 17.43
N PHE A 128 -21.28 -5.37 16.13
CA PHE A 128 -22.33 -4.96 15.21
C PHE A 128 -23.16 -6.15 14.72
N GLN A 129 -24.48 -5.96 14.69
CA GLN A 129 -25.45 -6.95 14.24
C GLN A 129 -26.45 -6.31 13.29
N ARG A 130 -27.02 -7.13 12.41
CA ARG A 130 -28.06 -6.76 11.46
C ARG A 130 -29.44 -6.99 12.05
N ILE A 131 -30.35 -6.04 11.84
CA ILE A 131 -31.79 -6.25 12.05
C ILE A 131 -32.35 -6.98 10.84
N GLN A 132 -33.03 -8.11 11.07
CA GLN A 132 -33.67 -8.86 9.98
C GLN A 132 -34.67 -7.98 9.23
N SER A 133 -34.47 -7.90 7.92
CA SER A 133 -35.28 -7.09 7.01
C SER A 133 -35.13 -7.64 5.59
N ASN A 134 -36.19 -7.52 4.79
CA ASN A 134 -36.19 -7.88 3.37
C ASN A 134 -35.63 -6.76 2.47
N LEU A 135 -35.18 -5.65 3.07
CA LEU A 135 -34.57 -4.55 2.34
C LEU A 135 -33.15 -4.92 1.91
N ASP A 136 -32.78 -4.50 0.70
CA ASP A 136 -31.40 -4.52 0.25
C ASP A 136 -30.62 -3.39 0.92
N ILE A 137 -29.57 -3.76 1.64
CA ILE A 137 -28.78 -2.86 2.49
C ILE A 137 -27.34 -2.71 2.01
N PHE A 138 -26.97 -3.39 0.93
CA PHE A 138 -25.61 -3.40 0.43
C PHE A 138 -25.50 -2.65 -0.89
N GLU A 139 -24.35 -2.02 -1.09
CA GLU A 139 -23.94 -1.50 -2.39
C GLU A 139 -22.69 -2.27 -2.82
N HIS A 140 -22.72 -2.85 -4.02
CA HIS A 140 -21.63 -3.65 -4.56
C HIS A 140 -20.62 -2.78 -5.30
N HIS A 141 -19.34 -3.04 -5.05
CA HIS A 141 -18.24 -2.33 -5.64
C HIS A 141 -17.13 -3.29 -6.08
N GLN A 142 -16.26 -2.77 -6.94
CA GLN A 142 -15.00 -3.40 -7.30
C GLN A 142 -13.85 -2.40 -7.20
N ILE A 143 -12.68 -2.90 -6.86
CA ILE A 143 -11.42 -2.16 -6.85
C ILE A 143 -10.33 -2.97 -7.55
N PHE A 144 -9.60 -2.28 -8.41
CA PHE A 144 -8.37 -2.76 -9.01
C PHE A 144 -7.26 -1.80 -8.61
N SER A 145 -6.22 -2.32 -7.96
CA SER A 145 -5.07 -1.53 -7.55
C SER A 145 -3.80 -2.30 -7.87
N ALA A 146 -2.84 -1.62 -8.47
CA ALA A 146 -1.53 -2.17 -8.74
C ALA A 146 -0.47 -1.09 -8.54
N ALA A 147 0.71 -1.49 -8.08
CA ALA A 147 1.80 -0.56 -7.87
C ALA A 147 3.17 -1.23 -8.03
N ALA A 148 4.15 -0.42 -8.41
CA ALA A 148 5.54 -0.75 -8.15
C ALA A 148 5.82 -0.67 -6.64
N LEU A 149 6.41 -1.71 -6.06
CA LEU A 149 6.72 -1.80 -4.64
C LEU A 149 7.99 -1.03 -4.26
N LYS A 150 8.22 0.12 -4.91
CA LYS A 150 9.39 0.95 -4.69
C LYS A 150 9.05 2.42 -4.91
N PRO A 151 9.37 3.31 -3.94
CA PRO A 151 9.06 4.73 -4.09
C PRO A 151 10.00 5.43 -5.08
N ILE A 152 11.29 5.04 -5.08
CA ILE A 152 12.33 5.62 -5.93
C ILE A 152 13.24 4.50 -6.42
N GLN A 153 13.47 4.44 -7.72
CA GLN A 153 14.46 3.61 -8.37
C GLN A 153 15.68 4.44 -8.75
N ARG A 154 16.87 3.96 -8.40
CA ARG A 154 18.15 4.55 -8.81
C ARG A 154 18.77 3.70 -9.91
N GLY A 155 19.12 4.32 -11.04
CA GLY A 155 19.53 3.63 -12.26
C GLY A 155 18.38 3.57 -13.28
N SER A 156 18.72 3.78 -14.55
CA SER A 156 17.77 3.77 -15.66
C SER A 156 17.44 2.36 -16.16
N GLU A 157 18.32 1.39 -15.93
CA GLU A 157 18.09 -0.03 -16.21
C GLU A 157 17.40 -0.70 -15.03
N VAL A 158 16.22 -1.27 -15.28
CA VAL A 158 15.36 -1.84 -14.24
C VAL A 158 14.80 -3.17 -14.67
N THR A 159 14.56 -4.05 -13.70
CA THR A 159 13.92 -5.35 -13.92
C THR A 159 12.63 -5.40 -13.13
N PHE A 160 11.50 -5.43 -13.83
CA PHE A 160 10.20 -5.60 -13.21
C PHE A 160 9.86 -7.09 -13.05
N ASN A 161 9.25 -7.43 -11.91
CA ASN A 161 8.78 -8.79 -11.66
C ASN A 161 7.44 -8.74 -10.90
N LEU A 162 6.44 -9.47 -11.37
CA LEU A 162 5.20 -9.71 -10.63
C LEU A 162 5.18 -11.15 -10.14
N ALA A 163 5.60 -11.35 -8.90
CA ALA A 163 5.57 -12.67 -8.28
C ALA A 163 4.11 -13.14 -8.05
N THR A 164 3.87 -14.44 -8.18
CA THR A 164 2.55 -15.04 -7.89
C THR A 164 2.07 -14.70 -6.47
N THR A 165 2.98 -14.58 -5.50
CA THR A 165 2.67 -14.21 -4.11
C THR A 165 2.27 -12.74 -3.93
N LEU A 166 2.44 -11.90 -4.95
CA LEU A 166 2.07 -10.48 -4.96
C LEU A 166 0.89 -10.18 -5.90
N PHE A 167 0.27 -11.23 -6.45
CA PHE A 167 -0.93 -11.17 -7.25
C PHE A 167 -2.12 -11.66 -6.43
N PHE A 168 -3.01 -10.74 -6.05
CA PHE A 168 -4.14 -11.01 -5.16
C PHE A 168 -5.47 -10.88 -5.90
N ASN A 169 -6.31 -11.90 -5.78
CA ASN A 169 -7.67 -11.85 -6.29
C ASN A 169 -8.62 -12.47 -5.26
N THR A 170 -9.51 -11.64 -4.72
CA THR A 170 -10.51 -12.05 -3.72
C THR A 170 -11.92 -12.15 -4.32
N SER A 171 -12.06 -11.97 -5.63
CA SER A 171 -13.31 -12.16 -6.35
C SER A 171 -13.45 -13.60 -6.86
N ASN A 172 -14.64 -13.95 -7.36
CA ASN A 172 -14.86 -15.19 -8.09
C ASN A 172 -14.52 -15.10 -9.59
N LYS A 173 -14.04 -13.94 -10.05
CA LYS A 173 -13.64 -13.73 -11.46
C LYS A 173 -12.21 -14.19 -11.66
N THR A 174 -11.90 -14.74 -12.84
CA THR A 174 -10.54 -15.14 -13.21
C THR A 174 -9.91 -14.08 -14.09
N VAL A 175 -8.65 -13.74 -13.87
CA VAL A 175 -7.88 -12.87 -14.77
C VAL A 175 -7.33 -13.72 -15.90
N ASN A 176 -7.81 -13.49 -17.13
CA ASN A 176 -7.39 -14.23 -18.32
C ASN A 176 -6.15 -13.62 -18.98
N LEU A 177 -6.01 -12.31 -18.89
CA LEU A 177 -4.90 -11.57 -19.49
C LEU A 177 -4.45 -10.47 -18.54
N LEU A 178 -3.15 -10.35 -18.37
CA LEU A 178 -2.49 -9.25 -17.68
C LEU A 178 -1.57 -8.55 -18.68
N GLU A 179 -1.72 -7.24 -18.80
CA GLU A 179 -0.87 -6.39 -19.62
C GLU A 179 -0.34 -5.21 -18.81
N ILE A 180 0.90 -4.82 -19.09
CA ILE A 180 1.56 -3.67 -18.47
C ILE A 180 2.25 -2.84 -19.54
N ASP A 181 1.99 -1.54 -19.52
CA ASP A 181 2.81 -0.53 -20.16
C ASP A 181 3.74 0.05 -19.10
N PHE A 182 5.05 -0.11 -19.29
CA PHE A 182 6.05 0.33 -18.31
C PHE A 182 6.45 1.81 -18.47
N GLY A 183 5.84 2.53 -19.42
CA GLY A 183 6.14 3.94 -19.66
C GLY A 183 7.48 4.17 -20.35
N ASP A 184 7.98 3.17 -21.08
CA ASP A 184 9.21 3.20 -21.89
C ASP A 184 8.94 3.50 -23.38
N GLY A 185 7.68 3.73 -23.75
CA GLY A 185 7.27 4.04 -25.12
C GLY A 185 6.99 2.81 -26.00
N VAL A 186 7.14 1.60 -25.46
CA VAL A 186 6.80 0.35 -26.17
C VAL A 186 5.29 0.06 -26.13
N GLY A 187 4.59 0.57 -25.12
CA GLY A 187 3.16 0.33 -24.89
C GLY A 187 2.89 -0.94 -24.08
N TYR A 188 1.63 -1.38 -24.08
CA TYR A 188 1.20 -2.56 -23.34
C TYR A 188 1.85 -3.85 -23.86
N ARG A 189 2.46 -4.59 -22.95
CA ARG A 189 2.99 -5.94 -23.16
C ARG A 189 2.18 -6.93 -22.33
N THR A 190 1.97 -8.14 -22.83
CA THR A 190 1.44 -9.23 -22.00
C THR A 190 2.50 -9.72 -21.03
N ILE A 191 2.12 -9.94 -19.78
CA ILE A 191 3.02 -10.31 -18.69
C ILE A 191 2.63 -11.69 -18.16
N GLN A 192 3.61 -12.52 -17.84
CA GLN A 192 3.42 -13.74 -17.06
C GLN A 192 3.90 -13.49 -15.63
N LEU A 193 3.27 -14.20 -14.68
CA LEU A 193 3.71 -14.18 -13.29
C LEU A 193 5.08 -14.84 -13.16
N ASP A 194 5.86 -14.38 -12.19
CA ASP A 194 7.20 -14.88 -11.84
C ASP A 194 8.26 -14.73 -12.96
N GLU A 195 7.97 -13.97 -14.03
CA GLU A 195 8.92 -13.62 -15.08
C GLU A 195 9.50 -12.21 -14.90
N ASP A 196 10.74 -12.03 -15.37
CA ASP A 196 11.49 -10.78 -15.31
C ASP A 196 11.36 -9.99 -16.62
N TYR A 197 11.02 -8.70 -16.50
CA TYR A 197 10.83 -7.78 -17.61
C TYR A 197 11.83 -6.62 -17.50
N ASN A 198 12.86 -6.66 -18.34
CA ASN A 198 13.88 -5.61 -18.38
C ASN A 198 13.38 -4.39 -19.15
N VAL A 199 13.57 -3.21 -18.55
CA VAL A 199 13.18 -1.91 -19.09
C VAL A 199 14.34 -0.95 -18.92
N VAL A 200 14.59 -0.14 -19.95
CA VAL A 200 15.60 0.92 -19.92
C VAL A 200 14.90 2.25 -20.13
N TYR A 201 15.07 3.16 -19.18
CA TYR A 201 14.48 4.50 -19.25
C TYR A 201 15.50 5.53 -19.77
N GLU A 202 15.24 6.12 -20.93
CA GLU A 202 16.13 7.14 -21.54
C GLU A 202 16.38 8.38 -20.66
N THR A 203 15.42 8.69 -19.78
CA THR A 203 15.46 9.87 -18.91
C THR A 203 15.03 9.52 -17.51
N GLU A 204 15.57 10.22 -16.52
CA GLU A 204 15.00 10.22 -15.17
C GLU A 204 13.62 10.92 -15.11
N GLY A 205 12.95 10.80 -13.97
CA GLY A 205 11.68 11.45 -13.70
C GLY A 205 10.59 10.49 -13.23
N LEU A 206 9.37 11.00 -13.17
CA LEU A 206 8.20 10.21 -12.79
C LEU A 206 7.73 9.39 -13.98
N LYS A 207 7.88 8.06 -13.89
CA LYS A 207 7.39 7.10 -14.88
C LYS A 207 6.00 6.61 -14.48
N GLN A 208 5.12 6.51 -15.47
CA GLN A 208 3.79 5.94 -15.30
C GLN A 208 3.80 4.50 -15.78
N ILE A 209 3.39 3.59 -14.91
CA ILE A 209 3.28 2.16 -15.19
C ILE A 209 1.79 1.86 -15.23
N SER A 210 1.26 1.55 -16.41
CA SER A 210 -0.17 1.28 -16.60
C SER A 210 -0.42 -0.21 -16.60
N PHE A 211 -1.31 -0.68 -15.74
CA PHE A 211 -1.71 -2.07 -15.60
C PHE A 211 -3.09 -2.25 -16.17
N LYS A 212 -3.29 -3.36 -16.87
CA LYS A 212 -4.58 -3.75 -17.43
C LYS A 212 -4.81 -5.23 -17.21
N ILE A 213 -6.00 -5.55 -16.72
CA ILE A 213 -6.46 -6.93 -16.61
C ILE A 213 -7.72 -7.12 -17.44
N THR A 214 -7.81 -8.26 -18.11
CA THR A 214 -9.03 -8.74 -18.77
C THR A 214 -9.55 -9.95 -18.01
N LEU A 215 -10.77 -9.84 -17.50
CA LEU A 215 -11.42 -10.89 -16.71
C LEU A 215 -12.11 -11.91 -17.63
N ASN A 216 -12.45 -13.06 -17.05
CA ASN A 216 -13.10 -14.17 -17.77
C ASN A 216 -14.49 -13.84 -18.34
N ASN A 217 -15.15 -12.81 -17.82
CA ASN A 217 -16.40 -12.29 -18.36
C ASN A 217 -16.20 -11.21 -19.45
N GLY A 218 -14.95 -10.87 -19.78
CA GLY A 218 -14.60 -9.82 -20.75
C GLY A 218 -14.45 -8.42 -20.16
N ASP A 219 -14.69 -8.22 -18.86
CA ASP A 219 -14.47 -6.93 -18.21
C ASP A 219 -12.99 -6.55 -18.25
N ILE A 220 -12.72 -5.29 -18.58
CA ILE A 220 -11.37 -4.71 -18.57
C ILE A 220 -11.27 -3.74 -17.41
N ASN A 221 -10.25 -3.89 -16.58
CA ASN A 221 -9.91 -2.93 -15.54
C ASN A 221 -8.50 -2.40 -15.77
N GLU A 222 -8.35 -1.09 -15.68
CA GLU A 222 -7.08 -0.39 -15.87
C GLU A 222 -6.76 0.48 -14.66
N VAL A 223 -5.48 0.53 -14.31
CA VAL A 223 -4.97 1.38 -13.24
C VAL A 223 -3.56 1.83 -13.58
N VAL A 224 -3.20 3.04 -13.14
CA VAL A 224 -1.86 3.60 -13.35
C VAL A 224 -1.14 3.68 -12.03
N SER A 225 0.10 3.20 -11.97
CA SER A 225 1.05 3.44 -10.89
C SER A 225 2.09 4.48 -11.29
N SER A 226 2.71 5.13 -10.32
CA SER A 226 3.89 5.96 -10.53
C SER A 226 5.15 5.34 -9.93
N LEU A 227 6.29 5.57 -10.57
CA LEU A 227 7.63 5.21 -10.11
C LEU A 227 8.56 6.39 -10.39
N LYS A 228 9.25 6.89 -9.36
CA LYS A 228 10.29 7.90 -9.58
C LYS A 228 11.59 7.19 -9.94
N VAL A 229 12.09 7.41 -11.14
CA VAL A 229 13.41 6.95 -11.59
C VAL A 229 14.38 8.12 -11.49
N ILE A 230 15.55 7.88 -10.91
CA ILE A 230 16.68 8.83 -10.88
C ILE A 230 17.90 8.12 -11.42
N TYR A 231 18.85 8.87 -11.97
CA TYR A 231 20.10 8.28 -12.42
C TYR A 231 20.90 7.65 -11.27
N SER A 232 21.64 6.60 -11.57
CA SER A 232 22.65 6.03 -10.68
C SER A 232 23.85 6.94 -10.56
N ASN A 233 24.69 6.71 -9.56
CA ASN A 233 25.90 7.51 -9.36
C ASN A 233 26.87 7.34 -10.54
N GLU A 234 26.93 6.14 -11.12
CA GLU A 234 27.69 5.85 -12.33
C GLU A 234 27.12 6.60 -13.54
N GLU A 235 25.81 6.57 -13.75
CA GLU A 235 25.15 7.31 -14.83
C GLU A 235 25.33 8.83 -14.69
N LEU A 236 25.30 9.36 -13.46
CA LEU A 236 25.57 10.77 -13.19
C LEU A 236 27.03 11.14 -13.48
N ASN A 237 27.97 10.25 -13.18
CA ASN A 237 29.37 10.42 -13.54
C ASN A 237 29.56 10.44 -15.06
N GLU A 238 29.00 9.46 -15.77
CA GLU A 238 29.13 9.35 -17.22
C GLU A 238 28.44 10.48 -17.98
N LYS A 239 27.23 10.88 -17.55
CA LYS A 239 26.42 11.89 -18.26
C LYS A 239 26.78 13.32 -17.88
N PHE A 240 27.21 13.54 -16.64
CA PHE A 240 27.37 14.90 -16.09
C PHE A 240 28.72 15.15 -15.40
N ASN A 241 29.66 14.19 -15.40
CA ASN A 241 30.95 14.30 -14.71
C ASN A 241 30.79 14.60 -13.20
N GLN A 242 29.72 14.09 -12.59
CA GLN A 242 29.45 14.18 -11.15
C GLN A 242 29.99 12.94 -10.44
N ASP A 243 30.83 13.14 -9.42
CA ASP A 243 31.33 12.03 -8.60
C ASP A 243 30.62 12.03 -7.25
N ILE A 244 29.77 11.02 -7.06
CA ILE A 244 28.93 10.87 -5.87
C ILE A 244 29.43 9.69 -5.07
N VAL A 245 30.07 10.00 -3.94
CA VAL A 245 30.63 9.00 -3.04
C VAL A 245 29.62 8.71 -1.92
N GLY A 246 29.16 7.46 -1.88
CA GLY A 246 28.31 6.96 -0.80
C GLY A 246 29.15 6.65 0.45
N PHE A 247 28.60 6.94 1.63
CA PHE A 247 29.21 6.56 2.91
C PHE A 247 28.16 5.98 3.85
N THR A 248 28.54 4.95 4.60
CA THR A 248 27.73 4.43 5.70
C THR A 248 28.20 5.04 7.01
N SER A 249 27.27 5.59 7.80
CA SER A 249 27.60 6.00 9.16
C SER A 249 28.08 4.80 9.98
N GLY A 250 29.23 4.97 10.64
CA GLY A 250 29.71 4.03 11.65
C GLY A 250 29.08 4.36 13.00
N THR A 251 28.68 3.34 13.75
CA THR A 251 28.50 3.47 15.20
C THR A 251 29.87 3.35 15.85
N THR A 252 30.25 4.27 16.72
CA THR A 252 31.51 4.16 17.47
C THR A 252 31.54 2.85 18.28
N ASP A 253 32.69 2.17 18.31
CA ASP A 253 32.91 1.04 19.21
C ASP A 253 32.69 1.45 20.67
N PRO A 254 32.32 0.52 21.57
CA PRO A 254 32.00 0.83 22.96
C PRO A 254 33.08 1.68 23.67
N PRO A 255 32.70 2.56 24.62
CA PRO A 255 31.38 2.65 25.24
C PRO A 255 30.40 3.51 24.43
N TYR A 256 29.22 2.97 24.16
CA TYR A 256 28.14 3.69 23.51
C TYR A 256 27.58 4.76 24.45
N ILE A 257 27.61 6.02 24.03
CA ILE A 257 26.91 7.11 24.74
C ILE A 257 25.44 7.07 24.27
N GLN A 258 24.63 6.23 24.90
CA GLN A 258 23.22 6.03 24.53
C GLN A 258 22.29 6.73 25.53
N PRO A 259 21.23 7.41 25.07
CA PRO A 259 20.02 7.59 25.86
C PRO A 259 19.37 6.23 26.15
N TYR A 260 18.76 6.08 27.34
CA TYR A 260 18.13 4.82 27.76
C TYR A 260 17.03 4.38 26.76
N ASN A 261 17.15 3.18 26.18
CA ASN A 261 16.26 2.55 25.18
C ASN A 261 16.36 3.02 23.71
N GLU A 262 17.45 3.64 23.27
CA GLU A 262 17.67 3.92 21.84
C GLU A 262 18.78 3.06 21.23
N TYR A 263 18.48 2.34 20.14
CA TYR A 263 19.46 1.58 19.37
C TYR A 263 19.99 2.45 18.22
N PRO A 264 21.32 2.61 18.07
CA PRO A 264 21.87 3.33 16.93
C PRO A 264 21.60 2.55 15.64
N PHE A 265 20.99 3.21 14.66
CA PHE A 265 20.79 2.65 13.33
C PHE A 265 21.89 3.18 12.38
N LYS A 266 22.42 2.31 11.53
CA LYS A 266 23.34 2.72 10.47
C LYS A 266 22.53 3.48 9.41
N GLY A 267 22.76 4.78 9.32
CA GLY A 267 22.32 5.60 8.20
C GLY A 267 23.28 5.47 7.01
N TRP A 268 22.75 5.61 5.80
CA TRP A 268 23.51 5.77 4.57
C TRP A 268 23.38 7.22 4.10
N GLY A 269 24.48 7.82 3.67
CA GLY A 269 24.54 9.17 3.14
C GLY A 269 25.33 9.23 1.84
N GLU A 270 25.15 10.32 1.10
CA GLU A 270 25.89 10.62 -0.12
C GLU A 270 26.54 11.99 0.02
N MET A 271 27.73 12.14 -0.56
CA MET A 271 28.38 13.44 -0.76
C MET A 271 28.69 13.60 -2.24
N GLU A 272 28.30 14.74 -2.79
CA GLU A 272 28.60 15.13 -4.17
C GLU A 272 29.89 15.95 -4.17
N ILE A 273 30.85 15.56 -5.01
CA ILE A 273 32.11 16.28 -5.20
C ILE A 273 32.08 16.95 -6.57
N PHE A 274 32.20 18.27 -6.57
CA PHE A 274 32.37 19.06 -7.79
C PHE A 274 33.86 19.31 -8.01
N TYR A 275 34.42 18.74 -9.08
CA TYR A 275 35.79 19.02 -9.49
C TYR A 275 35.90 20.40 -10.17
N SER A 276 37.08 21.03 -10.10
CA SER A 276 37.40 22.19 -10.92
C SER A 276 37.52 21.82 -12.41
N ALA A 277 37.59 22.81 -13.30
CA ALA A 277 37.58 22.61 -14.76
C ALA A 277 38.73 21.74 -15.32
N ASP A 278 39.74 21.45 -14.50
CA ASP A 278 40.88 20.57 -14.77
C ASP A 278 40.73 19.17 -14.16
N ASN A 279 39.56 18.82 -13.62
CA ASN A 279 39.28 17.55 -12.94
C ASN A 279 40.14 17.30 -11.68
N ILE A 280 40.57 18.36 -10.98
CA ILE A 280 41.29 18.29 -9.71
C ILE A 280 40.37 18.72 -8.55
N LEU A 281 40.58 18.15 -7.37
CA LEU A 281 39.97 18.58 -6.10
C LEU A 281 40.88 19.68 -5.52
N ASP A 282 40.40 20.93 -5.49
CA ASP A 282 41.06 22.09 -4.83
C ASP A 282 40.40 22.38 -3.46
#